data_AF-A0A2H4S7A5-F1
#
_entry.id   AF-A0A2H4S7A5-F1
#
_cell.length_a   1.000
_cell.length_b   1.000
_cell.length_c   1.000
_cell.angle_alpha   90.00
_cell.angle_beta   90.00
_cell.angle_gamma   90.00
#
_symmetry.space_group_name_H-M   'P 1'
#
loop_
_entity.id
_entity.type
_entity.pdbx_description
1 polymer ?
#
loop_
_entity_poly.entity_id
_entity_poly.type
_entity_poly.pdbx_seq_one_letter_code
_entity_poly.pdbx_strand_id
1 'polypeptide(L)'
;MTVNHTFQTLFAVPLSCDGCIKSVSDALYSLGGITKVEGNLQDQLITVEGSAAPSKIVEAIQDTGRDAILRGSGSSNSAAVSILESFAESLTQQQGNEDPSREVRGLARMVEVGAGRTLVDLTVRGVSPGTYRATIRQYGDLKDGAESTGPVWTQQQDESQPRGLLGTVEVGTDGRGSVFVDRAFHIWEVIGHAMVLTKQAEGAQLKNDADTVVGVIARSSGMWDNDKTVCSCTGKTLWEERKDEVAKGML
;
A
#
# COMPACT_ATOMS: atom_id res chain seq x y z
N MET A 1 -7.59 11.49 20.94
CA MET A 1 -6.14 11.61 21.14
C MET A 1 -5.49 10.54 20.29
N THR A 2 -4.97 10.89 19.10
CA THR A 2 -4.21 9.96 18.27
C THR A 2 -2.88 9.70 18.98
N VAL A 3 -2.69 8.47 19.44
CA VAL A 3 -1.40 8.05 19.99
C VAL A 3 -0.43 8.07 18.80
N ASN A 4 0.56 8.96 18.85
CA ASN A 4 1.62 9.04 17.84
C ASN A 4 2.55 7.84 18.03
N HIS A 5 2.19 6.72 17.42
CA HIS A 5 3.07 5.57 17.33
C HIS A 5 4.17 5.88 16.31
N THR A 6 5.42 5.92 16.77
CA THR A 6 6.58 6.11 15.90
C THR A 6 6.97 4.78 15.29
N PHE A 7 7.27 4.78 14.00
CA PHE A 7 7.81 3.64 13.27
C PHE A 7 8.94 4.11 12.36
N GLN A 8 9.73 3.15 11.90
CA GLN A 8 10.85 3.40 11.00
C GLN A 8 10.51 2.94 9.59
N THR A 9 10.92 3.74 8.62
CA THR A 9 10.75 3.48 7.18
C THR A 9 12.06 3.73 6.48
N LEU A 10 12.38 2.89 5.50
CA LEU A 10 13.59 3.00 4.70
C LEU A 10 13.21 3.28 3.25
N PHE A 11 13.84 4.30 2.67
CA PHE A 11 13.64 4.69 1.28
C PHE A 11 14.95 4.61 0.52
N ALA A 12 14.92 4.07 -0.69
CA ALA A 12 15.97 4.29 -1.68
C ALA A 12 15.68 5.61 -2.40
N VAL A 13 16.68 6.48 -2.45
CA VAL A 13 16.61 7.84 -3.01
C VAL A 13 17.89 8.10 -3.79
N PRO A 14 17.86 8.59 -5.04
CA PRO A 14 19.07 8.87 -5.79
C PRO A 14 19.77 10.09 -5.18
N LEU A 15 20.79 9.81 -4.37
CA LEU A 15 21.60 10.81 -3.68
C LEU A 15 22.96 10.93 -4.40
N SER A 16 23.37 12.16 -4.70
CA SER A 16 24.66 12.45 -5.37
C SER A 16 25.66 13.20 -4.48
N CYS A 17 25.23 13.75 -3.34
CA CYS A 17 26.07 14.44 -2.37
C CYS A 17 25.38 14.61 -1.01
N ASP A 18 26.13 15.02 0.02
CA ASP A 18 25.58 15.34 1.34
C ASP A 18 24.57 16.51 1.32
N GLY A 19 24.72 17.44 0.37
CA GLY A 19 23.74 18.50 0.14
C GLY A 19 22.37 17.95 -0.29
N CYS A 20 22.34 16.82 -1.01
CA CYS A 20 21.08 16.14 -1.34
C CYS A 20 20.42 15.57 -0.09
N ILE A 21 21.19 14.95 0.79
CA ILE A 21 20.68 14.42 2.07
C ILE A 21 20.07 15.55 2.88
N LYS A 22 20.78 16.68 3.02
CA LYS A 22 20.27 17.84 3.75
C LYS A 22 18.97 18.37 3.15
N SER A 23 18.92 18.56 1.83
CA SER A 23 17.71 19.03 1.14
C SER A 23 16.50 18.11 1.38
N VAL A 24 16.73 16.79 1.37
CA VAL A 24 15.67 15.81 1.65
C VAL A 24 15.26 15.86 3.12
N SER A 25 16.23 15.86 4.04
CA SER A 25 15.97 15.96 5.49
C SER A 25 15.17 17.21 5.85
N ASP A 26 15.52 18.36 5.30
CA ASP A 26 14.83 19.64 5.56
C ASP A 26 13.37 19.59 5.10
N ALA A 27 13.11 18.99 3.92
CA ALA A 27 11.75 18.78 3.42
C ALA A 27 10.95 17.83 4.33
N LEU A 28 11.57 16.73 4.78
CA LEU A 28 10.93 15.74 5.64
C LEU A 28 10.60 16.28 7.04
N TYR A 29 11.51 17.03 7.66
CA TYR A 29 11.22 17.66 8.96
C TYR A 29 10.06 18.67 8.90
N SER A 30 9.72 19.18 7.70
CA SER A 30 8.59 20.09 7.48
C SER A 30 7.22 19.39 7.46
N LEU A 31 7.17 18.05 7.26
CA LEU A 31 5.90 17.29 7.19
C LEU A 31 5.16 17.16 8.54
N GLY A 32 5.85 17.40 9.65
CA GLY A 32 5.33 17.13 11.00
C GLY A 32 5.29 15.63 11.33
N GLY A 33 5.53 15.29 12.60
CA GLY A 33 5.55 13.88 13.04
C GLY A 33 6.82 13.10 12.68
N ILE A 34 7.80 13.73 12.00
CA ILE A 34 9.15 13.16 11.80
C ILE A 34 10.03 13.49 13.01
N THR A 35 10.62 12.46 13.62
CA THR A 35 11.52 12.60 14.77
C THR A 35 12.99 12.49 14.38
N LYS A 36 13.30 11.71 13.35
CA LYS A 36 14.68 11.47 12.92
C LYS A 36 14.74 11.16 11.43
N VAL A 37 15.74 11.72 10.75
CA VAL A 37 16.11 11.38 9.37
C VAL A 37 17.61 11.09 9.32
N GLU A 38 17.97 9.92 8.81
CA GLU A 38 19.36 9.52 8.59
C GLU A 38 19.58 9.17 7.13
N GLY A 39 20.54 9.82 6.48
CA GLY A 39 20.90 9.53 5.10
C GLY A 39 22.21 8.76 4.99
N ASN A 40 22.23 7.80 4.08
CA ASN A 40 23.42 7.06 3.69
C ASN A 40 23.67 7.28 2.19
N LEU A 41 24.69 8.07 1.88
CA LEU A 41 25.05 8.40 0.50
C LEU A 41 25.58 7.19 -0.27
N GLN A 42 26.35 6.31 0.39
CA GLN A 42 26.99 5.16 -0.24
C GLN A 42 25.93 4.16 -0.72
N ASP A 43 24.93 3.89 0.12
CA ASP A 43 23.88 2.92 -0.18
C ASP A 43 22.66 3.57 -0.85
N GLN A 44 22.66 4.89 -1.02
CA GLN A 44 21.56 5.69 -1.56
C GLN A 44 20.25 5.50 -0.78
N LEU A 45 20.35 5.52 0.55
CA LEU A 45 19.24 5.26 1.47
C LEU A 45 18.92 6.46 2.36
N ILE A 46 17.64 6.65 2.65
CA ILE A 46 17.13 7.56 3.68
C ILE A 46 16.28 6.75 4.65
N THR A 47 16.69 6.71 5.92
CA THR A 47 15.91 6.15 7.03
C THR A 47 15.13 7.27 7.68
N VAL A 48 13.83 7.09 7.87
CA VAL A 48 12.93 8.04 8.49
C VAL A 48 12.24 7.38 9.68
N GLU A 49 12.36 8.00 10.85
CA GLU A 49 11.61 7.66 12.05
C GLU A 49 10.56 8.74 12.32
N GLY A 50 9.33 8.29 12.57
CA GLY A 50 8.23 9.20 12.84
C GLY A 50 6.87 8.53 12.80
N SER A 51 5.82 9.34 12.76
CA SER A 51 4.42 8.89 12.64
C SER A 51 3.76 9.29 11.31
N ALA A 52 4.50 9.94 10.41
CA ALA A 52 3.99 10.36 9.11
C ALA A 52 3.77 9.16 8.17
N ALA A 53 2.73 9.22 7.34
CA ALA A 53 2.41 8.17 6.38
C ALA A 53 3.55 7.97 5.35
N PRO A 54 3.91 6.73 4.98
CA PRO A 54 4.93 6.48 3.96
C PRO A 54 4.65 7.17 2.62
N SER A 55 3.39 7.21 2.17
CA SER A 55 2.96 7.97 0.99
C SER A 55 3.30 9.45 1.07
N LYS A 56 3.09 10.10 2.22
CA LYS A 56 3.44 11.51 2.44
C LYS A 56 4.95 11.76 2.47
N ILE A 57 5.70 10.82 3.03
CA ILE A 57 7.18 10.87 2.99
C ILE A 57 7.68 10.77 1.55
N VAL A 58 7.11 9.87 0.73
CA VAL A 58 7.44 9.77 -0.71
C VAL A 58 7.13 11.07 -1.44
N GLU A 59 5.93 11.63 -1.26
CA GLU A 59 5.53 12.91 -1.87
C GLU A 59 6.52 14.03 -1.53
N ALA A 60 6.89 14.19 -0.25
CA ALA A 60 7.84 15.23 0.15
C ALA A 60 9.26 15.04 -0.40
N ILE A 61 9.73 13.80 -0.56
CA ILE A 61 11.01 13.54 -1.22
C ILE A 61 10.92 13.91 -2.71
N GLN A 62 9.81 13.58 -3.36
CA GLN A 62 9.53 13.90 -4.76
C GLN A 62 9.45 15.40 -5.02
N ASP A 63 8.91 16.17 -4.09
CA ASP A 63 8.89 17.64 -4.16
C ASP A 63 10.30 18.26 -4.15
N THR A 64 11.31 17.53 -3.69
CA THR A 64 12.73 17.94 -3.83
C THR A 64 13.31 17.68 -5.22
N GLY A 65 12.52 17.14 -6.15
CA GLY A 65 12.95 16.71 -7.49
C GLY A 65 13.65 15.35 -7.52
N ARG A 66 13.52 14.54 -6.46
CA ARG A 66 14.16 13.23 -6.33
C ARG A 66 13.12 12.12 -6.25
N ASP A 67 13.41 11.00 -6.88
CA ASP A 67 12.52 9.86 -6.76
C ASP A 67 12.72 9.13 -5.40
N ALA A 68 11.69 8.46 -4.92
CA ALA A 68 11.72 7.73 -3.65
C ALA A 68 11.01 6.39 -3.78
N ILE A 69 11.74 5.32 -3.40
CA ILE A 69 11.22 3.96 -3.38
C ILE A 69 11.24 3.45 -1.94
N LEU A 70 10.06 3.13 -1.40
CA LEU A 70 9.98 2.47 -0.10
C LEU A 70 10.61 1.08 -0.18
N ARG A 71 11.62 0.82 0.66
CA ARG A 71 12.37 -0.44 0.76
C ARG A 71 11.84 -1.37 1.83
N GLY A 72 11.27 -0.80 2.89
CA GLY A 72 10.62 -1.55 3.95
C GLY A 72 10.17 -0.62 5.07
N SER A 73 9.40 -1.17 6.00
CA SER A 73 8.85 -0.44 7.14
C SER A 73 8.69 -1.36 8.33
N GLY A 74 8.97 -0.85 9.53
CA GLY A 74 8.89 -1.63 10.76
C GLY A 74 9.95 -2.74 10.87
N SER A 75 9.76 -3.61 11.86
CA SER A 75 10.62 -4.76 12.13
C SER A 75 10.33 -5.94 11.21
N SER A 76 11.14 -6.98 11.26
CA SER A 76 10.92 -8.19 10.45
C SER A 76 9.57 -8.84 10.76
N ASN A 77 8.86 -9.28 9.72
CA ASN A 77 7.48 -9.81 9.76
C ASN A 77 6.39 -8.83 10.27
N SER A 78 6.69 -7.53 10.37
CA SER A 78 5.72 -6.53 10.84
C SER A 78 5.09 -5.73 9.70
N ALA A 79 5.24 -6.18 8.45
CA ALA A 79 4.76 -5.47 7.26
C ALA A 79 3.97 -6.39 6.32
N ALA A 80 2.95 -5.82 5.69
CA ALA A 80 2.18 -6.47 4.63
C ALA A 80 1.89 -5.50 3.49
N VAL A 81 1.57 -6.06 2.34
CA VAL A 81 1.19 -5.31 1.15
C VAL A 81 0.01 -5.99 0.46
N SER A 82 -0.90 -5.21 -0.10
CA SER A 82 -1.94 -5.71 -0.98
C SER A 82 -1.97 -4.86 -2.25
N ILE A 83 -1.79 -5.53 -3.39
CA ILE A 83 -1.88 -4.92 -4.72
C ILE A 83 -3.33 -5.10 -5.18
N LEU A 84 -4.02 -3.99 -5.43
CA LEU A 84 -5.45 -4.01 -5.73
C LEU A 84 -5.66 -3.93 -7.25
N GLU A 85 -6.35 -4.93 -7.79
CA GLU A 85 -6.63 -5.10 -9.22
C GLU A 85 -8.14 -5.22 -9.45
N SER A 86 -8.62 -4.84 -10.63
CA SER A 86 -10.02 -5.04 -11.01
C SER A 86 -10.20 -6.39 -11.71
N PHE A 87 -11.29 -7.08 -11.40
CA PHE A 87 -11.69 -8.36 -12.01
C PHE A 87 -12.88 -8.19 -12.98
N ALA A 88 -13.26 -6.96 -13.32
CA ALA A 88 -14.37 -6.67 -14.21
C ALA A 88 -14.21 -7.31 -15.60
N GLU A 89 -13.01 -7.28 -16.16
CA GLU A 89 -12.73 -7.72 -17.54
C GLU A 89 -12.45 -9.23 -17.66
N SER A 90 -12.13 -9.91 -16.54
CA SER A 90 -11.97 -11.37 -16.52
C SER A 90 -13.26 -12.13 -16.82
N LEU A 91 -14.41 -11.48 -16.72
CA LEU A 91 -15.71 -12.04 -17.11
C LEU A 91 -15.92 -12.05 -18.64
N THR A 92 -15.20 -11.22 -19.39
CA THR A 92 -15.31 -11.08 -20.85
C THR A 92 -14.22 -11.80 -21.65
N GLN A 93 -13.05 -12.08 -21.05
CA GLN A 93 -11.87 -12.63 -21.75
C GLN A 93 -11.64 -14.14 -21.56
N GLN A 94 -12.67 -14.94 -21.21
CA GLN A 94 -12.57 -16.40 -21.15
C GLN A 94 -12.37 -17.10 -22.52
N GLN A 95 -12.01 -16.38 -23.59
CA GLN A 95 -11.83 -16.92 -24.95
C GLN A 95 -10.42 -16.73 -25.56
N GLY A 96 -9.46 -16.18 -24.82
CA GLY A 96 -8.08 -15.97 -25.31
C GLY A 96 -7.04 -16.60 -24.39
N ASN A 97 -6.03 -17.24 -24.97
CA ASN A 97 -4.88 -17.83 -24.27
C ASN A 97 -3.82 -16.77 -23.89
N GLU A 98 -4.27 -15.54 -23.62
CA GLU A 98 -3.43 -14.40 -23.23
C GLU A 98 -3.69 -14.12 -21.74
N ASP A 99 -2.62 -13.93 -20.97
CA ASP A 99 -2.71 -13.60 -19.54
C ASP A 99 -3.51 -12.30 -19.41
N PRO A 100 -4.70 -12.30 -18.75
CA PRO A 100 -5.53 -11.11 -18.68
C PRO A 100 -4.71 -9.98 -18.07
N SER A 101 -4.52 -8.89 -18.82
CA SER A 101 -3.79 -7.71 -18.34
C SER A 101 -4.60 -7.03 -17.24
N ARG A 102 -4.48 -7.51 -16.02
CA ARG A 102 -5.11 -6.93 -14.85
C ARG A 102 -4.38 -5.66 -14.50
N GLU A 103 -5.02 -4.51 -14.74
CA GLU A 103 -4.42 -3.24 -14.41
C GLU A 103 -4.44 -3.02 -12.90
N VAL A 104 -3.27 -2.71 -12.33
CA VAL A 104 -3.12 -2.35 -10.92
C VAL A 104 -3.74 -0.98 -10.67
N ARG A 105 -4.82 -0.97 -9.91
CA ARG A 105 -5.62 0.21 -9.57
C ARG A 105 -5.33 0.74 -8.17
N GLY A 106 -4.70 -0.04 -7.29
CA GLY A 106 -4.39 0.44 -5.95
C GLY A 106 -3.28 -0.32 -5.26
N LEU A 107 -2.82 0.24 -4.15
CA LEU A 107 -1.78 -0.31 -3.30
C LEU A 107 -2.11 0.01 -1.85
N ALA A 108 -2.23 -1.03 -1.03
CA ALA A 108 -2.29 -0.92 0.41
C ALA A 108 -0.98 -1.39 1.03
N ARG A 109 -0.36 -0.55 1.84
CA ARG A 109 0.83 -0.88 2.64
C ARG A 109 0.43 -0.90 4.11
N MET A 110 0.82 -1.94 4.81
CA MET A 110 0.45 -2.15 6.21
C MET A 110 1.70 -2.34 7.04
N VAL A 111 1.79 -1.64 8.18
CA VAL A 111 2.93 -1.70 9.08
C VAL A 111 2.43 -1.77 10.51
N GLU A 112 2.79 -2.83 11.23
CA GLU A 112 2.53 -2.95 12.66
C GLU A 112 3.47 -2.01 13.43
N VAL A 113 2.91 -1.18 14.31
CA VAL A 113 3.64 -0.12 15.04
C VAL A 113 3.65 -0.35 16.56
N GLY A 114 3.50 -1.61 16.97
CA GLY A 114 3.48 -2.06 18.36
C GLY A 114 2.08 -2.04 18.98
N ALA A 115 1.95 -2.70 20.14
CA ALA A 115 0.70 -2.79 20.92
C ALA A 115 -0.52 -3.35 20.14
N GLY A 116 -0.30 -4.20 19.13
CA GLY A 116 -1.37 -4.76 18.30
C GLY A 116 -2.07 -3.76 17.40
N ARG A 117 -1.37 -2.68 17.02
CA ARG A 117 -1.87 -1.68 16.08
C ARG A 117 -1.10 -1.73 14.78
N THR A 118 -1.83 -1.58 13.69
CA THR A 118 -1.32 -1.54 12.34
C THR A 118 -1.77 -0.26 11.66
N LEU A 119 -0.81 0.43 11.06
CA LEU A 119 -1.05 1.57 10.17
C LEU A 119 -1.25 1.03 8.76
N VAL A 120 -2.31 1.50 8.09
CA VAL A 120 -2.64 1.14 6.71
C VAL A 120 -2.59 2.40 5.86
N ASP A 121 -1.66 2.42 4.91
CA ASP A 121 -1.49 3.43 3.88
C ASP A 121 -2.07 2.89 2.57
N LEU A 122 -3.27 3.34 2.23
CA LEU A 122 -4.00 2.88 1.05
C LEU A 122 -4.05 4.01 0.02
N THR A 123 -3.61 3.70 -1.20
CA THR A 123 -3.73 4.59 -2.37
C THR A 123 -4.46 3.86 -3.49
N VAL A 124 -5.35 4.57 -4.18
CA VAL A 124 -6.09 4.07 -5.35
C VAL A 124 -6.00 5.09 -6.48
N ARG A 125 -6.01 4.60 -7.72
CA ARG A 125 -6.03 5.39 -8.94
C ARG A 125 -6.81 4.68 -10.06
N GLY A 126 -7.26 5.45 -11.04
CA GLY A 126 -7.91 4.90 -12.24
C GLY A 126 -9.27 4.26 -11.94
N VAL A 127 -9.91 4.68 -10.86
CA VAL A 127 -11.28 4.30 -10.49
C VAL A 127 -12.16 5.55 -10.55
N SER A 128 -13.47 5.38 -10.73
CA SER A 128 -14.35 6.52 -10.95
C SER A 128 -14.55 7.36 -9.66
N PRO A 129 -14.80 8.67 -9.74
CA PRO A 129 -14.92 9.51 -8.55
C PRO A 129 -16.03 9.06 -7.58
N GLY A 130 -15.80 9.23 -6.27
CA GLY A 130 -16.78 8.93 -5.23
C GLY A 130 -16.20 8.29 -3.97
N THR A 131 -17.07 7.87 -3.06
CA THR A 131 -16.70 7.28 -1.77
C THR A 131 -16.60 5.75 -1.89
N TYR A 132 -15.43 5.23 -1.58
CA TYR A 132 -15.16 3.79 -1.54
C TYR A 132 -15.03 3.31 -0.11
N ARG A 133 -15.37 2.05 0.14
CA ARG A 133 -15.22 1.37 1.43
C ARG A 133 -14.05 0.40 1.35
N ALA A 134 -13.10 0.55 2.26
CA ALA A 134 -11.97 -0.35 2.40
C ALA A 134 -12.29 -1.43 3.44
N THR A 135 -12.24 -2.70 3.03
CA THR A 135 -12.49 -3.85 3.90
C THR A 135 -11.44 -4.94 3.76
N ILE A 136 -11.13 -5.63 4.85
CA ILE A 136 -10.45 -6.92 4.87
C ILE A 136 -11.55 -7.99 4.91
N ARG A 137 -11.45 -8.96 3.99
CA ARG A 137 -12.45 -10.01 3.80
C ARG A 137 -12.02 -11.30 4.51
N GLN A 138 -12.96 -12.19 4.76
CA GLN A 138 -12.70 -13.43 5.47
C GLN A 138 -11.73 -14.35 4.72
N TYR A 139 -11.74 -14.34 3.39
CA TYR A 139 -10.92 -15.20 2.56
C TYR A 139 -10.05 -14.40 1.58
N GLY A 140 -8.83 -14.87 1.33
CA GLY A 140 -7.96 -14.43 0.23
C GLY A 140 -8.18 -15.21 -1.07
N ASP A 141 -9.41 -15.67 -1.33
CA ASP A 141 -9.77 -16.40 -2.55
C ASP A 141 -10.17 -15.42 -3.65
N LEU A 142 -9.36 -15.31 -4.71
CA LEU A 142 -9.59 -14.45 -5.87
C LEU A 142 -10.00 -15.22 -7.12
N LYS A 143 -10.44 -16.49 -7.01
CA LYS A 143 -10.87 -17.28 -8.18
C LYS A 143 -11.99 -16.59 -8.97
N ASP A 144 -12.91 -15.92 -8.27
CA ASP A 144 -14.04 -15.16 -8.82
C ASP A 144 -13.89 -13.67 -8.43
N GLY A 145 -12.66 -13.17 -8.29
CA GLY A 145 -12.40 -11.79 -7.88
C GLY A 145 -12.96 -11.46 -6.49
N ALA A 146 -13.69 -10.35 -6.37
CA ALA A 146 -14.27 -9.92 -5.10
C ALA A 146 -15.42 -10.83 -4.60
N GLU A 147 -16.07 -11.57 -5.50
CA GLU A 147 -17.22 -12.45 -5.20
C GLU A 147 -16.82 -13.64 -4.31
N SER A 148 -15.60 -14.16 -4.47
CA SER A 148 -15.09 -15.31 -3.73
C SER A 148 -14.44 -14.97 -2.38
N THR A 149 -14.35 -13.69 -2.02
CA THR A 149 -13.64 -13.23 -0.80
C THR A 149 -14.42 -13.43 0.51
N GLY A 150 -15.71 -13.77 0.43
CA GLY A 150 -16.57 -13.96 1.60
C GLY A 150 -16.96 -12.64 2.30
N PRO A 151 -17.53 -12.70 3.52
CA PRO A 151 -17.94 -11.52 4.28
C PRO A 151 -16.74 -10.70 4.78
N VAL A 152 -16.99 -9.52 5.37
CA VAL A 152 -15.95 -8.75 6.06
C VAL A 152 -15.37 -9.60 7.19
N TRP A 153 -14.05 -9.59 7.34
CA TRP A 153 -13.34 -10.32 8.38
C TRP A 153 -13.79 -9.88 9.78
N THR A 154 -14.14 -10.86 10.61
CA THR A 154 -14.49 -10.70 12.02
C THR A 154 -13.59 -11.60 12.86
N GLN A 155 -13.31 -11.21 14.11
CA GLN A 155 -12.63 -12.07 15.07
C GLN A 155 -13.63 -12.45 16.16
N GLN A 156 -13.99 -13.73 16.24
CA GLN A 156 -14.88 -14.34 17.24
C GLN A 156 -16.29 -13.70 17.39
N GLN A 157 -17.33 -14.39 16.91
CA GLN A 157 -18.77 -14.30 17.25
C GLN A 157 -19.48 -12.95 17.48
N ASP A 158 -18.82 -11.80 17.36
CA ASP A 158 -19.43 -10.48 17.41
C ASP A 158 -19.50 -9.89 16.01
N GLU A 159 -20.58 -10.23 15.30
CA GLU A 159 -20.88 -9.70 13.96
C GLU A 159 -21.26 -8.20 13.99
N SER A 160 -21.44 -7.61 15.17
CA SER A 160 -21.91 -6.23 15.30
C SER A 160 -20.84 -5.19 14.91
N GLN A 161 -19.55 -5.53 15.02
CA GLN A 161 -18.43 -4.67 14.59
C GLN A 161 -17.30 -5.47 13.93
N PRO A 162 -17.32 -5.63 12.60
CA PRO A 162 -16.27 -6.36 11.91
C PRO A 162 -14.91 -5.65 12.00
N ARG A 163 -13.88 -6.34 12.50
CA ARG A 163 -12.49 -5.82 12.57
C ARG A 163 -11.91 -5.50 11.19
N GLY A 164 -12.39 -6.17 10.15
CA GLY A 164 -11.99 -5.91 8.77
C GLY A 164 -12.47 -4.58 8.20
N LEU A 165 -13.26 -3.78 8.92
CA LEU A 165 -13.70 -2.47 8.43
C LEU A 165 -12.58 -1.42 8.59
N LEU A 166 -11.94 -1.08 7.47
CA LEU A 166 -10.84 -0.10 7.45
C LEU A 166 -11.32 1.34 7.26
N GLY A 167 -12.57 1.56 6.86
CA GLY A 167 -13.16 2.90 6.71
C GLY A 167 -13.44 3.24 5.25
N THR A 168 -13.47 4.54 4.93
CA THR A 168 -13.75 5.03 3.59
C THR A 168 -12.57 5.76 2.97
N VAL A 169 -12.51 5.74 1.64
CA VAL A 169 -11.57 6.49 0.80
C VAL A 169 -12.39 7.38 -0.11
N GLU A 170 -12.12 8.68 -0.11
CA GLU A 170 -12.69 9.61 -1.08
C GLU A 170 -11.80 9.65 -2.32
N VAL A 171 -12.38 9.35 -3.48
CA VAL A 171 -11.70 9.43 -4.78
C VAL A 171 -12.15 10.70 -5.50
N GLY A 172 -11.17 11.52 -5.85
CA GLY A 172 -11.36 12.79 -6.54
C GLY A 172 -11.74 12.64 -8.01
N THR A 173 -11.99 13.77 -8.67
CA THR A 173 -12.33 13.82 -10.11
C THR A 173 -11.20 13.38 -11.03
N ASP A 174 -9.97 13.40 -10.52
CA ASP A 174 -8.77 12.86 -11.18
C ASP A 174 -8.66 11.33 -11.08
N GLY A 175 -9.64 10.68 -10.44
CA GLY A 175 -9.69 9.24 -10.24
C GLY A 175 -8.67 8.73 -9.24
N ARG A 176 -8.12 9.60 -8.38
CA ARG A 176 -7.14 9.26 -7.33
C ARG A 176 -7.73 9.45 -5.94
N GLY A 177 -7.31 8.62 -5.01
CA GLY A 177 -7.68 8.73 -3.60
C GLY A 177 -6.62 8.09 -2.71
N SER A 178 -6.45 8.62 -1.51
CA SER A 178 -5.57 8.02 -0.51
C SER A 178 -6.16 8.16 0.89
N VAL A 179 -5.87 7.19 1.74
CA VAL A 179 -6.23 7.23 3.16
C VAL A 179 -5.11 6.60 3.98
N PHE A 180 -4.84 7.19 5.14
CA PHE A 180 -3.94 6.65 6.13
C PHE A 180 -4.73 6.39 7.42
N VAL A 181 -4.87 5.13 7.81
CA VAL A 181 -5.70 4.74 8.96
C VAL A 181 -4.92 3.89 9.95
N ASP A 182 -5.25 4.06 11.23
CA ASP A 182 -4.74 3.26 12.33
C ASP A 182 -5.82 2.27 12.79
N ARG A 183 -5.49 0.98 12.80
CA ARG A 183 -6.42 -0.12 13.10
C ARG A 183 -5.81 -1.09 14.09
N ALA A 184 -6.64 -1.58 15.00
CA ALA A 184 -6.25 -2.54 16.01
C ALA A 184 -6.28 -3.95 15.41
N PHE A 185 -5.18 -4.38 14.80
CA PHE A 185 -4.86 -5.76 14.43
C PHE A 185 -3.37 -5.96 14.23
N HIS A 186 -2.95 -7.22 14.34
CA HIS A 186 -1.62 -7.65 14.00
C HIS A 186 -1.54 -8.11 12.54
N ILE A 187 -0.38 -7.93 11.93
CA ILE A 187 -0.19 -8.31 10.52
C ILE A 187 -0.45 -9.80 10.30
N TRP A 188 0.00 -10.66 11.21
CA TRP A 188 -0.19 -12.11 11.10
C TRP A 188 -1.67 -12.53 11.10
N GLU A 189 -2.58 -11.72 11.64
CA GLU A 189 -4.03 -12.00 11.64
C GLU A 189 -4.64 -11.82 10.24
N VAL A 190 -4.02 -11.01 9.37
CA VAL A 190 -4.59 -10.59 8.09
C VAL A 190 -3.81 -11.12 6.88
N ILE A 191 -2.61 -11.67 7.06
CA ILE A 191 -1.88 -12.34 5.96
C ILE A 191 -2.74 -13.47 5.37
N GLY A 192 -2.89 -13.46 4.04
CA GLY A 192 -3.68 -14.46 3.32
C GLY A 192 -5.18 -14.15 3.25
N HIS A 193 -5.63 -13.04 3.85
CA HIS A 193 -6.96 -12.48 3.60
C HIS A 193 -6.95 -11.61 2.34
N ALA A 194 -8.11 -11.32 1.75
CA ALA A 194 -8.22 -10.32 0.71
C ALA A 194 -8.54 -8.94 1.29
N MET A 195 -7.98 -7.89 0.70
CA MET A 195 -8.44 -6.52 0.87
C MET A 195 -9.29 -6.13 -0.33
N VAL A 196 -10.45 -5.52 -0.08
CA VAL A 196 -11.37 -5.03 -1.11
C VAL A 196 -11.60 -3.53 -0.91
N LEU A 197 -11.64 -2.81 -2.02
CA LEU A 197 -12.09 -1.44 -2.10
C LEU A 197 -13.25 -1.35 -3.11
N THR A 198 -14.43 -0.92 -2.67
CA THR A 198 -15.64 -0.88 -3.51
C THR A 198 -16.59 0.24 -3.11
N LYS A 199 -17.44 0.69 -4.05
CA LYS A 199 -18.58 1.58 -3.78
C LYS A 199 -19.81 0.84 -3.25
N GLN A 200 -19.83 -0.48 -3.37
CA GLN A 200 -20.99 -1.30 -3.04
C GLN A 200 -21.28 -1.29 -1.53
N ALA A 201 -22.55 -1.48 -1.18
CA ALA A 201 -22.96 -1.57 0.21
C ALA A 201 -22.56 -2.92 0.82
N GLU A 202 -22.16 -2.93 2.09
CA GLU A 202 -21.93 -4.16 2.84
C GLU A 202 -23.26 -4.84 3.15
N GLY A 203 -23.29 -6.18 3.15
CA GLY A 203 -24.48 -7.00 3.45
C GLY A 203 -25.07 -7.73 2.26
N ALA A 204 -24.70 -7.36 1.03
CA ALA A 204 -24.95 -8.14 -0.18
C ALA A 204 -23.66 -8.82 -0.66
N GLN A 205 -23.79 -9.86 -1.47
CA GLN A 205 -22.65 -10.42 -2.20
C GLN A 205 -22.08 -9.35 -3.12
N LEU A 206 -20.78 -9.08 -2.97
CA LEU A 206 -20.05 -8.14 -3.82
C LEU A 206 -20.09 -8.63 -5.26
N LYS A 207 -20.06 -7.70 -6.22
CA LYS A 207 -19.95 -8.02 -7.65
C LYS A 207 -18.66 -7.46 -8.21
N ASN A 208 -18.09 -8.14 -9.20
CA ASN A 208 -16.96 -7.58 -9.93
C ASN A 208 -17.45 -6.48 -10.88
N ASP A 209 -16.97 -5.25 -10.67
CA ASP A 209 -17.18 -4.11 -11.55
C ASP A 209 -15.89 -3.27 -11.66
N ALA A 210 -15.89 -2.26 -12.54
CA ALA A 210 -14.72 -1.41 -12.77
C ALA A 210 -14.28 -0.61 -11.52
N ASP A 211 -15.18 -0.44 -10.55
CA ASP A 211 -14.97 0.28 -9.30
C ASP A 211 -14.81 -0.67 -8.09
N THR A 212 -14.55 -1.94 -8.35
CA THR A 212 -14.30 -2.94 -7.32
C THR A 212 -12.93 -3.53 -7.56
N VAL A 213 -12.02 -3.21 -6.65
CA VAL A 213 -10.63 -3.64 -6.72
C VAL A 213 -10.29 -4.48 -5.51
N VAL A 214 -9.53 -5.55 -5.74
CA VAL A 214 -9.26 -6.57 -4.74
C VAL A 214 -7.83 -7.06 -4.87
N GLY A 215 -7.24 -7.45 -3.74
CA GLY A 215 -5.91 -8.04 -3.69
C GLY A 215 -5.73 -8.92 -2.46
N VAL A 216 -4.92 -9.97 -2.58
CA VAL A 216 -4.50 -10.73 -1.38
C VAL A 216 -3.54 -9.88 -0.56
N ILE A 217 -3.67 -9.94 0.76
CA ILE A 217 -2.72 -9.35 1.70
C ILE A 217 -1.54 -10.31 1.82
N ALA A 218 -0.42 -9.92 1.21
CA ALA A 218 0.81 -10.68 1.19
C ALA A 218 1.81 -10.14 2.22
N ARG A 219 2.74 -10.99 2.65
CA ARG A 219 3.86 -10.56 3.49
C ARG A 219 4.71 -9.54 2.73
N SER A 220 5.11 -8.48 3.40
CA SER A 220 6.08 -7.53 2.91
C SER A 220 7.38 -7.64 3.72
N SER A 221 8.49 -7.25 3.12
CA SER A 221 9.77 -7.17 3.83
C SER A 221 9.70 -6.11 4.93
N GLY A 222 10.27 -6.43 6.09
CA GLY A 222 10.62 -5.42 7.09
C GLY A 222 11.72 -4.51 6.55
N MET A 223 12.01 -3.44 7.28
CA MET A 223 12.92 -2.36 6.86
C MET A 223 14.31 -2.84 6.37
N TRP A 224 14.78 -4.00 6.84
CA TRP A 224 16.11 -4.55 6.55
C TRP A 224 16.07 -5.93 5.88
N ASP A 225 14.89 -6.43 5.51
CA ASP A 225 14.74 -7.81 5.03
C ASP A 225 14.88 -7.92 3.50
N ASN A 226 15.08 -6.81 2.77
CA ASN A 226 15.12 -6.80 1.31
C ASN A 226 16.15 -5.81 0.75
N ASP A 227 17.28 -6.36 0.30
CA ASP A 227 18.37 -5.62 -0.36
C ASP A 227 18.37 -5.78 -1.89
N LYS A 228 17.26 -6.27 -2.49
CA LYS A 228 17.16 -6.43 -3.94
C LYS A 228 17.31 -5.08 -4.67
N THR A 229 18.42 -4.87 -5.36
CA THR A 229 18.69 -3.73 -6.24
C THR A 229 18.41 -4.03 -7.71
N VAL A 230 18.42 -5.31 -8.07
CA VAL A 230 18.12 -5.85 -9.40
C VAL A 230 17.04 -6.92 -9.27
N CYS A 231 16.04 -6.88 -10.15
CA CYS A 231 15.01 -7.91 -10.20
C CYS A 231 15.48 -9.07 -11.08
N SER A 232 15.55 -10.28 -10.54
CA SER A 232 16.01 -11.46 -11.29
C SER A 232 15.08 -11.85 -12.46
N CYS A 233 13.82 -11.44 -12.43
CA CYS A 233 12.86 -11.73 -13.50
C CYS A 233 13.12 -10.91 -14.77
N THR A 234 13.62 -9.68 -14.63
CA THR A 234 13.79 -8.72 -15.73
C THR A 234 15.26 -8.38 -15.98
N GLY A 235 16.14 -8.60 -15.00
CA GLY A 235 17.53 -8.14 -15.01
C GLY A 235 17.70 -6.64 -14.82
N LYS A 236 16.61 -5.89 -14.64
CA LYS A 236 16.60 -4.43 -14.51
C LYS A 236 16.84 -4.00 -13.06
N THR A 237 17.45 -2.84 -12.90
CA THR A 237 17.53 -2.17 -11.61
C THR A 237 16.14 -1.68 -11.17
N LEU A 238 15.94 -1.47 -9.87
CA LEU A 238 14.69 -0.91 -9.35
C LEU A 238 14.29 0.41 -10.03
N TRP A 239 15.27 1.25 -10.38
CA TRP A 239 15.03 2.53 -11.03
C TRP A 239 14.57 2.38 -12.49
N GLU A 240 15.08 1.37 -13.18
CA GLU A 240 14.66 1.03 -14.54
C GLU A 240 13.27 0.42 -14.54
N GLU A 241 13.00 -0.54 -13.64
CA GLU A 241 11.65 -1.08 -13.47
C GLU A 241 10.67 0.03 -13.10
N ARG A 242 11.06 0.93 -12.19
CA ARG A 242 10.21 2.06 -11.82
C ARG A 242 9.89 2.98 -13.00
N LYS A 243 10.83 3.24 -13.91
CA LYS A 243 10.56 4.02 -15.12
C LYS A 243 9.55 3.30 -16.02
N ASP A 244 9.67 1.99 -16.19
CA ASP A 244 8.74 1.19 -16.96
C ASP A 244 7.34 1.19 -16.35
N GLU A 245 7.26 1.02 -15.02
CA GLU A 245 6.00 1.03 -14.31
C GLU A 245 5.36 2.43 -14.30
N VAL A 246 6.12 3.51 -14.13
CA VAL A 246 5.62 4.88 -14.33
C VAL A 246 5.08 5.05 -15.76
N ALA A 247 5.77 4.54 -16.78
CA ALA A 247 5.31 4.62 -18.17
C ALA A 247 4.01 3.83 -18.43
N LYS A 248 3.77 2.75 -17.67
CA LYS A 248 2.49 2.00 -17.67
C LYS A 248 1.41 2.67 -16.81
N GLY A 249 1.66 3.86 -16.28
CA GLY A 249 0.75 4.56 -15.37
C GLY A 249 0.66 3.92 -13.99
N MET A 250 1.65 3.10 -13.62
CA MET A 250 1.65 2.31 -12.39
C MET A 250 2.15 3.06 -11.14
N LEU A 251 2.54 4.34 -11.27
CA LEU A 251 2.88 5.27 -10.18
C LEU A 251 2.35 6.67 -10.50
#